data_AF-A0A3Q2GQ68-F1
#
_entry.id   AF-A0A3Q2GQ68-F1
#
_cell.length_a   1.000
_cell.length_b   1.000
_cell.length_c   1.000
_cell.angle_alpha   90.00
_cell.angle_beta   90.00
_cell.angle_gamma   90.00
#
_symmetry.space_group_name_H-M   'P 1'
#
loop_
_entity.id
_entity.type
_entity.pdbx_description
1 polymer ?
#
loop_
_entity_poly.entity_id
_entity_poly.type
_entity_poly.pdbx_seq_one_letter_code
_entity_poly.pdbx_strand_id
1 'polypeptide(L)'
;MMHLAVFHVFPLRIVGILEINKKGFGSGVTDVVLFDDVLAVSYSNNSVRLYSFEHIVQRYLIEELTLGQQSSLLENGTVGEAPFGIPVNIQVTDPPPILFQAVSPNGIQIGGYPWHYIYSPPQKKLRGTHYIRSLKDSILATNGVQQLDYSSLENHRIFFHPTNSGRIIRFGPTNISVLKIMSELNSPLPSEIVTDFSLTTQRRNPSPCVTVTSSGRAVKARFPQLEDDPMQETFQLLEYEDELDFLAIAVTNWEDDETIAHIQLHDNQTGSLQKKIDLIEPWDETFPHQLVFDRDTIIHIEQRCYYFCCHVYKLMTISK
;
A
#
# COMPACT_ATOMS: atom_id res chain seq x y z
N MET A 1 16.26 -7.40 -18.23
CA MET A 1 17.42 -7.44 -17.31
C MET A 1 17.14 -6.39 -16.26
N MET A 2 17.08 -6.76 -14.99
CA MET A 2 16.65 -5.88 -13.91
C MET A 2 17.87 -5.52 -13.05
N HIS A 3 18.02 -4.23 -12.77
CA HIS A 3 19.07 -3.70 -11.90
C HIS A 3 18.42 -2.91 -10.78
N LEU A 4 18.97 -3.05 -9.57
CA LEU A 4 18.57 -2.27 -8.41
C LEU A 4 19.71 -1.33 -8.05
N ALA A 5 19.46 -0.02 -8.13
CA ALA A 5 20.39 1.00 -7.72
C ALA A 5 20.06 1.44 -6.29
N VAL A 6 21.02 1.31 -5.38
CA VAL A 6 20.82 1.61 -3.95
C VAL A 6 21.75 2.73 -3.52
N PHE A 7 21.18 3.76 -2.90
CA PHE A 7 21.88 4.94 -2.44
C PHE A 7 21.48 5.27 -1.00
N HIS A 8 22.41 5.74 -0.20
CA HIS A 8 22.05 6.61 0.93
C HIS A 8 21.79 8.00 0.38
N VAL A 9 20.72 8.65 0.86
CA VAL A 9 20.32 9.98 0.39
C VAL A 9 21.12 11.09 1.07
N PHE A 10 21.44 10.95 2.37
CA PHE A 10 22.16 11.98 3.13
C PHE A 10 23.20 11.40 4.10
N PRO A 11 24.51 11.64 3.88
CA PRO A 11 25.08 12.19 2.65
C PRO A 11 24.83 11.25 1.45
N LEU A 12 24.70 11.80 0.24
CA LEU A 12 24.49 11.02 -0.97
C LEU A 12 25.68 10.05 -1.15
N ARG A 13 25.44 8.75 -1.05
CA ARG A 13 26.47 7.70 -1.18
C ARG A 13 25.93 6.52 -1.94
N ILE A 14 26.69 6.02 -2.91
CA ILE A 14 26.35 4.79 -3.63
C ILE A 14 26.57 3.62 -2.66
N VAL A 15 25.53 2.84 -2.39
CA VAL A 15 25.66 1.55 -1.69
C VAL A 15 26.06 0.49 -2.71
N GLY A 16 25.37 0.48 -3.86
CA GLY A 16 25.77 -0.30 -5.01
C GLY A 16 24.67 -0.44 -6.04
N ILE A 17 25.06 -0.91 -7.21
CA ILE A 17 24.17 -1.30 -8.31
C ILE A 17 24.20 -2.82 -8.38
N LEU A 18 23.10 -3.44 -7.96
CA LEU A 18 22.88 -4.88 -7.93
C LEU A 18 22.25 -5.37 -9.23
N GLU A 19 22.88 -6.36 -9.87
CA GLU A 19 22.26 -7.09 -10.96
C GLU A 19 21.37 -8.23 -10.43
N ILE A 20 20.08 -8.21 -10.79
CA ILE A 20 19.16 -9.30 -10.50
C ILE A 20 19.29 -10.36 -11.60
N ASN A 21 20.24 -11.27 -11.40
CA ASN A 21 20.59 -12.29 -12.38
C ASN A 21 19.98 -13.68 -12.08
N LYS A 22 19.99 -14.55 -13.10
CA LYS A 22 19.46 -15.92 -13.00
C LYS A 22 20.31 -16.84 -12.11
N LYS A 23 21.60 -16.57 -11.94
CA LYS A 23 22.50 -17.42 -11.14
C LYS A 23 22.20 -17.29 -9.65
N GLY A 24 22.00 -16.06 -9.17
CA GLY A 24 21.63 -15.75 -7.80
C GLY A 24 20.16 -16.01 -7.51
N PHE A 25 19.28 -15.44 -8.33
CA PHE A 25 17.85 -15.38 -7.99
C PHE A 25 17.00 -16.42 -8.74
N GLY A 26 17.56 -17.15 -9.70
CA GLY A 26 16.81 -18.09 -10.53
C GLY A 26 16.01 -17.42 -11.65
N SER A 27 15.18 -18.18 -12.36
CA SER A 27 14.36 -17.67 -13.46
C SER A 27 12.98 -17.22 -13.00
N GLY A 28 12.38 -16.30 -13.76
CA GLY A 28 11.00 -15.87 -13.56
C GLY A 28 10.83 -14.78 -12.51
N VAL A 29 11.89 -14.02 -12.21
CA VAL A 29 11.75 -12.79 -11.41
C VAL A 29 10.89 -11.79 -12.17
N THR A 30 9.88 -11.25 -11.51
CA THR A 30 8.94 -10.26 -12.07
C THR A 30 9.11 -8.89 -11.46
N ASP A 31 9.44 -8.82 -10.17
CA ASP A 31 9.57 -7.56 -9.44
C ASP A 31 10.55 -7.69 -8.27
N VAL A 32 11.19 -6.59 -7.89
CA VAL A 32 12.16 -6.52 -6.80
C VAL A 32 11.99 -5.22 -6.02
N VAL A 33 11.85 -5.35 -4.71
CA VAL A 33 11.71 -4.23 -3.77
C VAL A 33 12.74 -4.38 -2.64
N LEU A 34 13.36 -3.28 -2.25
CA LEU A 34 14.24 -3.22 -1.09
C LEU A 34 13.55 -2.41 0.01
N PHE A 35 13.41 -2.99 1.21
CA PHE A 35 12.87 -2.32 2.39
C PHE A 35 13.70 -2.72 3.62
N ASP A 36 14.17 -1.77 4.43
CA ASP A 36 14.93 -2.00 5.67
C ASP A 36 15.98 -3.14 5.59
N ASP A 37 16.89 -3.06 4.62
CA ASP A 37 17.95 -4.07 4.33
C ASP A 37 17.44 -5.49 3.97
N VAL A 38 16.16 -5.62 3.66
CA VAL A 38 15.54 -6.84 3.14
C VAL A 38 15.21 -6.68 1.67
N LEU A 39 15.82 -7.52 0.84
CA LEU A 39 15.53 -7.60 -0.58
C LEU A 39 14.39 -8.59 -0.82
N ALA A 40 13.22 -8.09 -1.18
CA ALA A 40 12.07 -8.88 -1.61
C ALA A 40 12.10 -9.11 -3.12
N VAL A 41 12.05 -10.37 -3.53
CA VAL A 41 12.04 -10.79 -4.93
C VAL A 41 10.76 -11.55 -5.22
N SER A 42 9.96 -11.03 -6.13
CA SER A 42 8.71 -11.63 -6.60
C SER A 42 8.92 -12.41 -7.88
N TYR A 43 8.22 -13.53 -8.01
CA TYR A 43 8.37 -14.47 -9.12
C TYR A 43 7.04 -14.72 -9.83
N SER A 44 7.12 -15.09 -11.11
CA SER A 44 5.97 -15.39 -11.99
C SER A 44 5.14 -16.60 -11.54
N ASN A 45 5.68 -17.41 -10.62
CA ASN A 45 4.94 -18.50 -9.98
C ASN A 45 4.20 -18.05 -8.71
N ASN A 46 4.04 -16.74 -8.52
CA ASN A 46 3.41 -16.12 -7.36
C ASN A 46 4.13 -16.37 -6.03
N SER A 47 5.43 -16.69 -6.08
CA SER A 47 6.25 -16.78 -4.88
C SER A 47 7.00 -15.48 -4.62
N VAL A 48 7.18 -15.17 -3.35
CA VAL A 48 8.03 -14.07 -2.87
C VAL A 48 9.12 -14.67 -2.01
N ARG A 49 10.36 -14.24 -2.23
CA ARG A 49 11.53 -14.63 -1.43
C ARG A 49 12.19 -13.40 -0.85
N LEU A 50 12.60 -13.49 0.41
CA LEU A 50 13.35 -12.44 1.09
C LEU A 50 14.81 -12.85 1.25
N TYR A 51 15.69 -11.88 1.02
CA TYR A 51 17.13 -12.03 1.17
C TYR A 51 17.65 -10.89 2.04
N SER A 52 18.72 -11.15 2.79
CA SER A 52 19.45 -10.07 3.48
C SER A 52 20.25 -9.30 2.43
N PHE A 53 19.91 -8.03 2.25
CA PHE A 53 20.67 -7.14 1.36
C PHE A 53 22.07 -6.89 1.92
N GLU A 54 22.18 -6.72 3.24
CA GLU A 54 23.47 -6.64 3.94
C GLU A 54 24.38 -7.83 3.59
N HIS A 55 23.87 -9.07 3.68
CA HIS A 55 24.63 -10.26 3.32
C HIS A 55 25.06 -10.25 1.85
N ILE A 56 24.17 -9.80 0.96
CA ILE A 56 24.46 -9.69 -0.48
C ILE A 56 25.61 -8.70 -0.72
N VAL A 57 25.56 -7.53 -0.09
CA VAL A 57 26.63 -6.52 -0.20
C VAL A 57 27.93 -7.06 0.37
N GLN A 58 27.93 -7.63 1.57
CA GLN A 58 29.14 -8.15 2.20
C GLN A 58 29.84 -9.25 1.39
N ARG A 59 29.08 -10.06 0.64
CA ARG A 59 29.61 -11.22 -0.09
C ARG A 59 29.91 -10.95 -1.56
N TYR A 60 29.11 -10.11 -2.23
CA TYR A 60 29.12 -9.97 -3.69
C TYR A 60 29.50 -8.57 -4.19
N LEU A 61 29.80 -7.63 -3.29
CA LEU A 61 30.35 -6.34 -3.67
C LEU A 61 31.77 -6.51 -4.23
N ILE A 62 31.96 -6.07 -5.47
CA ILE A 62 33.24 -6.15 -6.18
C ILE A 62 34.14 -4.99 -5.77
N GLU A 63 33.59 -3.78 -5.76
CA GLU A 63 34.30 -2.52 -5.49
C GLU A 63 33.33 -1.50 -4.89
N GLU A 64 33.77 -0.74 -3.88
CA GLU A 64 33.03 0.41 -3.37
C GLU A 64 33.11 1.57 -4.36
N LEU A 65 31.97 2.14 -4.74
CA LEU A 65 31.91 3.22 -5.72
C LEU A 65 31.70 4.57 -5.04
N THR A 66 32.48 5.56 -5.46
CA THR A 66 32.30 6.95 -5.07
C THR A 66 32.11 7.81 -6.32
N LEU A 67 31.06 8.62 -6.36
CA LEU A 67 30.82 9.55 -7.47
C LEU A 67 32.03 10.48 -7.68
N GLY A 68 32.44 10.65 -8.93
CA GLY A 68 33.59 11.49 -9.28
C GLY A 68 34.97 10.85 -9.07
N GLN A 69 35.04 9.60 -8.61
CA GLN A 69 36.30 8.85 -8.51
C GLN A 69 36.47 7.87 -9.67
N GLN A 70 37.71 7.49 -9.95
CA GLN A 70 38.01 6.44 -10.92
C GLN A 70 37.63 5.07 -10.36
N SER A 71 37.16 4.18 -11.23
CA SER A 71 36.77 2.81 -10.87
C SER A 71 37.45 1.80 -11.78
N SER A 72 37.87 0.68 -11.23
CA SER A 72 38.47 -0.41 -12.01
C SER A 72 37.45 -1.04 -12.98
N LEU A 73 36.17 -0.98 -12.63
CA LEU A 73 35.05 -1.45 -13.45
C LEU A 73 34.80 -0.64 -14.72
N LEU A 74 35.42 0.54 -14.86
CA LEU A 74 35.18 1.48 -15.97
C LEU A 74 36.42 1.72 -16.83
N GLU A 75 37.41 0.82 -16.84
CA GLU A 75 38.67 1.01 -17.57
C GLU A 75 39.36 2.35 -17.22
N ASN A 76 39.34 2.74 -15.93
CA ASN A 76 39.79 4.04 -15.40
C ASN A 76 38.91 5.25 -15.73
N GLY A 77 37.67 5.03 -16.20
CA GLY A 77 36.64 6.05 -16.26
C GLY A 77 36.17 6.51 -14.89
N THR A 78 35.63 7.73 -14.84
CA THR A 78 35.08 8.33 -13.62
C THR A 78 33.64 7.85 -13.39
N VAL A 79 33.34 7.42 -12.17
CA VAL A 79 31.99 6.99 -11.76
C VAL A 79 31.02 8.17 -11.82
N GLY A 80 29.94 7.98 -12.59
CA GLY A 80 28.87 8.96 -12.78
C GLY A 80 29.10 9.93 -13.96
N GLU A 81 30.28 9.94 -14.57
CA GLU A 81 30.56 10.79 -15.74
C GLU A 81 30.18 10.10 -17.05
N ALA A 82 29.77 10.89 -18.04
CA ALA A 82 29.51 10.39 -19.38
C ALA A 82 30.83 9.98 -20.07
N PRO A 83 30.87 8.85 -20.81
CA PRO A 83 29.75 7.99 -21.18
C PRO A 83 29.45 6.84 -20.18
N PHE A 84 30.19 6.73 -19.09
CA PHE A 84 30.29 5.51 -18.26
C PHE A 84 29.18 5.35 -17.21
N GLY A 85 28.63 6.44 -16.67
CA GLY A 85 27.59 6.37 -15.63
C GLY A 85 28.06 5.63 -14.36
N ILE A 86 27.13 4.99 -13.64
CA ILE A 86 27.45 4.19 -12.46
C ILE A 86 27.43 2.70 -12.84
N PRO A 87 28.56 1.98 -12.71
CA PRO A 87 28.66 0.58 -13.12
C PRO A 87 27.97 -0.37 -12.12
N VAL A 88 27.63 -1.57 -12.59
CA VAL A 88 27.22 -2.69 -11.73
C VAL A 88 28.42 -3.15 -10.90
N ASN A 89 28.37 -2.91 -9.59
CA ASN A 89 29.43 -3.30 -8.66
C ASN A 89 29.01 -4.41 -7.67
N ILE A 90 27.78 -4.90 -7.74
CA ILE A 90 27.33 -6.07 -6.97
C ILE A 90 26.87 -7.15 -7.95
N GLN A 91 27.60 -8.27 -7.99
CA GLN A 91 27.29 -9.39 -8.89
C GLN A 91 27.15 -10.69 -8.11
N VAL A 92 25.92 -11.17 -8.02
CA VAL A 92 25.60 -12.41 -7.31
C VAL A 92 26.03 -13.61 -8.15
N THR A 93 27.03 -14.36 -7.69
CA THR A 93 27.61 -15.50 -8.41
C THR A 93 26.95 -16.84 -8.10
N ASP A 94 26.31 -16.94 -6.94
CA ASP A 94 25.67 -18.12 -6.39
C ASP A 94 24.40 -17.71 -5.62
N PRO A 95 23.41 -18.61 -5.44
CA PRO A 95 22.17 -18.27 -4.76
C PRO A 95 22.39 -17.81 -3.30
N PRO A 96 21.99 -16.57 -2.94
CA PRO A 96 22.11 -16.10 -1.57
C PRO A 96 21.12 -16.85 -0.64
N PRO A 97 21.42 -16.93 0.67
CA PRO A 97 20.52 -17.57 1.64
C PRO A 97 19.13 -16.92 1.65
N ILE A 98 18.09 -17.74 1.55
CA ILE A 98 16.70 -17.30 1.62
C ILE A 98 16.33 -17.12 3.10
N LEU A 99 15.93 -15.92 3.50
CA LEU A 99 15.43 -15.63 4.84
C LEU A 99 13.98 -16.09 5.03
N PHE A 100 13.18 -15.94 3.98
CA PHE A 100 11.75 -16.26 3.99
C PHE A 100 11.26 -16.57 2.59
N GLN A 101 10.28 -17.46 2.48
CA GLN A 101 9.59 -17.76 1.24
C GLN A 101 8.11 -18.01 1.50
N ALA A 102 7.25 -17.39 0.69
CA ALA A 102 5.82 -17.70 0.68
C ALA A 102 5.27 -17.64 -0.75
N VAL A 103 4.11 -18.27 -0.94
CA VAL A 103 3.39 -18.31 -2.23
C VAL A 103 2.00 -17.74 -2.02
N SER A 104 1.67 -16.67 -2.75
CA SER A 104 0.29 -16.16 -2.81
C SER A 104 -0.01 -15.62 -4.20
N PRO A 105 -1.07 -16.13 -4.88
CA PRO A 105 -1.45 -15.66 -6.21
C PRO A 105 -1.86 -14.19 -6.26
N ASN A 106 -2.21 -13.59 -5.12
CA ASN A 106 -2.67 -12.21 -5.03
C ASN A 106 -1.57 -11.28 -4.48
N GLY A 107 -0.32 -11.76 -4.42
CA GLY A 107 0.80 -11.03 -3.82
C GLY A 107 0.88 -11.19 -2.30
N ILE A 108 2.02 -10.78 -1.76
CA ILE A 108 2.30 -10.74 -0.32
C ILE A 108 2.77 -9.34 -0.01
N GLN A 109 2.21 -8.74 1.03
CA GLN A 109 2.73 -7.50 1.60
C GLN A 109 3.49 -7.82 2.88
N ILE A 110 4.59 -7.15 3.12
CA ILE A 110 5.42 -7.32 4.32
C ILE A 110 5.62 -5.94 4.93
N GLY A 111 5.53 -5.86 6.25
CA GLY A 111 5.65 -4.59 6.94
C GLY A 111 5.26 -4.67 8.40
N GLY A 112 5.20 -3.49 9.01
CA GLY A 112 4.89 -3.31 10.42
C GLY A 112 6.03 -3.71 11.36
N TYR A 113 5.96 -3.22 12.59
CA TYR A 113 6.85 -3.60 13.66
C TYR A 113 6.02 -4.06 14.87
N PRO A 114 6.15 -5.32 15.31
CA PRO A 114 7.04 -6.36 14.77
C PRO A 114 6.67 -6.82 13.35
N TRP A 115 7.65 -7.38 12.63
CA TRP A 115 7.52 -7.79 11.22
C TRP A 115 6.43 -8.84 10.98
N HIS A 116 5.45 -8.49 10.16
CA HIS A 116 4.37 -9.37 9.73
C HIS A 116 4.24 -9.36 8.21
N TYR A 117 3.49 -10.31 7.69
CA TYR A 117 3.09 -10.33 6.29
C TYR A 117 1.59 -10.58 6.13
N ILE A 118 1.02 -9.95 5.12
CA ILE A 118 -0.39 -10.04 4.73
C ILE A 118 -0.46 -10.77 3.40
N TYR A 119 -1.31 -11.79 3.33
CA TYR A 119 -1.58 -12.49 2.08
C TYR A 119 -3.04 -12.93 2.01
N SER A 120 -3.55 -13.06 0.79
CA SER A 120 -4.84 -13.71 0.54
C SER A 120 -4.61 -15.17 0.14
N PRO A 121 -5.37 -16.12 0.70
CA PRO A 121 -5.27 -17.51 0.33
C PRO A 121 -5.82 -17.73 -1.10
N PRO A 122 -5.31 -18.75 -1.83
CA PRO A 122 -5.67 -19.01 -3.23
C PRO A 122 -7.12 -19.50 -3.44
N GLN A 123 -7.88 -19.73 -2.37
CA GLN A 123 -9.19 -20.36 -2.47
C GLN A 123 -10.26 -19.36 -2.93
N LYS A 124 -10.91 -19.65 -4.06
CA LYS A 124 -11.99 -18.81 -4.65
C LYS A 124 -13.15 -18.48 -3.68
N LYS A 125 -13.36 -19.30 -2.65
CA LYS A 125 -14.40 -19.07 -1.63
C LYS A 125 -14.01 -18.06 -0.53
N LEU A 126 -12.73 -17.68 -0.47
CA LEU A 126 -12.18 -16.73 0.51
C LEU A 126 -11.75 -15.42 -0.16
N ARG A 127 -12.43 -15.05 -1.26
CA ARG A 127 -12.18 -13.78 -1.94
C ARG A 127 -12.52 -12.65 -0.95
N GLY A 128 -11.56 -11.76 -0.68
CA GLY A 128 -11.69 -10.71 0.34
C GLY A 128 -11.27 -11.13 1.75
N THR A 129 -10.71 -12.34 1.94
CA THR A 129 -10.09 -12.74 3.21
C THR A 129 -8.58 -12.52 3.15
N HIS A 130 -8.03 -11.89 4.19
CA HIS A 130 -6.61 -11.65 4.36
C HIS A 130 -6.12 -12.27 5.66
N TYR A 131 -4.92 -12.84 5.60
CA TYR A 131 -4.27 -13.49 6.74
C TYR A 131 -3.04 -12.67 7.12
N ILE A 132 -2.96 -12.29 8.38
CA ILE A 132 -1.83 -11.56 8.97
C ILE A 132 -1.01 -12.56 9.79
N ARG A 133 0.23 -12.80 9.39
CA ARG A 133 1.14 -13.76 10.04
C ARG A 133 2.44 -13.10 10.45
N SER A 134 3.02 -13.58 11.55
CA SER A 134 4.34 -13.18 12.00
C SER A 134 5.39 -13.68 11.02
N LEU A 135 6.35 -12.82 10.65
CA LEU A 135 7.44 -13.20 9.75
C LEU A 135 8.43 -14.17 10.44
N LYS A 136 8.57 -14.08 11.76
CA LYS A 136 9.55 -14.85 12.56
C LYS A 136 9.27 -16.35 12.54
N ASP A 137 8.01 -16.73 12.66
CA ASP A 137 7.58 -18.12 12.91
C ASP A 137 6.40 -18.55 12.02
N SER A 138 5.91 -17.67 11.15
CA SER A 138 4.75 -17.92 10.27
C SER A 138 3.46 -18.24 11.03
N ILE A 139 3.40 -17.93 12.32
CA ILE A 139 2.22 -18.11 13.16
C ILE A 139 1.18 -17.04 12.81
N LEU A 140 -0.08 -17.46 12.69
CA LEU A 140 -1.22 -16.58 12.48
C LEU A 140 -1.46 -15.74 13.74
N ALA A 141 -1.54 -14.42 13.56
CA ALA A 141 -1.87 -13.53 14.65
C ALA A 141 -3.29 -13.83 15.18
N THR A 142 -3.53 -13.67 16.48
CA THR A 142 -4.86 -13.67 17.07
C THR A 142 -5.67 -12.55 16.42
N ASN A 143 -6.89 -12.84 15.96
CA ASN A 143 -7.69 -11.95 15.10
C ASN A 143 -6.99 -11.54 13.77
N GLY A 144 -5.98 -12.29 13.33
CA GLY A 144 -5.24 -12.05 12.10
C GLY A 144 -5.96 -12.47 10.82
N VAL A 145 -7.10 -13.16 10.93
CA VAL A 145 -7.98 -13.44 9.79
C VAL A 145 -8.92 -12.25 9.63
N GLN A 146 -8.65 -11.44 8.62
CA GLN A 146 -9.46 -10.29 8.26
C GLN A 146 -10.38 -10.69 7.12
N GLN A 147 -11.61 -11.03 7.47
CA GLN A 147 -12.68 -11.29 6.51
C GLN A 147 -13.53 -10.03 6.38
N LEU A 148 -13.71 -9.57 5.15
CA LEU A 148 -14.58 -8.45 4.83
C LEU A 148 -15.86 -9.01 4.22
N ASP A 149 -16.93 -9.05 5.03
CA ASP A 149 -18.24 -9.62 4.69
C ASP A 149 -19.10 -8.65 3.87
N TYR A 150 -18.51 -8.03 2.85
CA TYR A 150 -19.16 -7.00 2.06
C TYR A 150 -19.33 -7.45 0.62
N SER A 151 -20.56 -7.35 0.11
CA SER A 151 -20.83 -7.41 -1.32
C SER A 151 -20.45 -6.06 -1.93
N SER A 152 -19.17 -5.90 -2.27
CA SER A 152 -18.64 -4.77 -3.04
C SER A 152 -18.08 -5.29 -4.38
N LEU A 153 -18.21 -4.48 -5.44
CA LEU A 153 -17.59 -4.72 -6.73
C LEU A 153 -16.08 -4.41 -6.67
N GLU A 154 -15.70 -3.41 -5.87
CA GLU A 154 -14.29 -3.08 -5.63
C GLU A 154 -13.64 -3.95 -4.55
N ASN A 155 -12.37 -4.29 -4.78
CA ASN A 155 -11.59 -5.02 -3.79
C ASN A 155 -11.19 -4.07 -2.66
N HIS A 156 -11.76 -4.31 -1.49
CA HIS A 156 -11.24 -3.85 -0.21
C HIS A 156 -9.73 -4.00 -0.15
N ARG A 157 -9.06 -2.96 0.34
CA ARG A 157 -7.60 -2.92 0.42
C ARG A 157 -7.20 -3.06 1.87
N ILE A 158 -6.24 -3.94 2.13
CA ILE A 158 -5.58 -4.03 3.42
C ILE A 158 -4.09 -3.90 3.19
N PHE A 159 -3.44 -3.03 3.95
CA PHE A 159 -2.01 -2.79 3.82
C PHE A 159 -1.40 -2.27 5.11
N PHE A 160 -0.09 -2.46 5.26
CA PHE A 160 0.64 -1.91 6.39
C PHE A 160 0.66 -0.38 6.32
N HIS A 161 0.52 0.27 7.47
CA HIS A 161 0.65 1.72 7.58
C HIS A 161 2.07 2.14 7.15
N PRO A 162 2.24 3.20 6.33
CA PRO A 162 3.54 3.61 5.78
C PRO A 162 4.63 3.91 6.83
N THR A 163 4.23 4.30 8.05
CA THR A 163 5.15 4.61 9.16
C THR A 163 5.87 3.42 9.78
N ASN A 164 5.70 2.19 9.26
CA ASN A 164 6.25 0.95 9.84
C ASN A 164 5.91 0.69 11.32
N SER A 165 4.90 1.38 11.88
CA SER A 165 4.60 1.37 13.33
C SER A 165 3.85 0.13 13.84
N GLY A 166 3.76 -0.93 13.02
CA GLY A 166 2.92 -2.09 13.33
C GLY A 166 1.42 -1.84 13.17
N ARG A 167 1.03 -0.71 12.57
CA ARG A 167 -0.36 -0.42 12.21
C ARG A 167 -0.68 -0.97 10.82
N ILE A 168 -1.94 -1.34 10.61
CA ILE A 168 -2.47 -1.87 9.36
C ILE A 168 -3.72 -1.05 9.02
N ILE A 169 -3.80 -0.53 7.81
CA ILE A 169 -5.00 0.15 7.30
C ILE A 169 -5.84 -0.88 6.56
N ARG A 170 -7.09 -1.02 7.00
CA ARG A 170 -8.14 -1.75 6.30
C ARG A 170 -9.09 -0.74 5.69
N PHE A 171 -9.02 -0.59 4.38
CA PHE A 171 -9.80 0.36 3.60
C PHE A 171 -10.98 -0.34 2.92
N GLY A 172 -12.19 0.10 3.23
CA GLY A 172 -13.43 -0.32 2.59
C GLY A 172 -14.29 0.89 2.22
N PRO A 173 -15.34 0.67 1.42
CA PRO A 173 -16.16 1.75 0.87
C PRO A 173 -16.93 2.51 1.95
N THR A 174 -17.35 1.85 3.03
CA THR A 174 -18.11 2.51 4.11
C THR A 174 -17.38 2.54 5.44
N ASN A 175 -16.25 1.82 5.55
CA ASN A 175 -15.46 1.72 6.77
C ASN A 175 -13.97 1.67 6.48
N ILE A 176 -13.22 2.54 7.14
CA ILE A 176 -11.77 2.45 7.24
C ILE A 176 -11.44 2.08 8.68
N SER A 177 -10.67 1.02 8.88
CA SER A 177 -10.21 0.63 10.22
C SER A 177 -8.70 0.64 10.26
N VAL A 178 -8.15 1.34 11.24
CA VAL A 178 -6.73 1.24 11.58
C VAL A 178 -6.60 0.20 12.67
N LEU A 179 -5.90 -0.88 12.33
CA LEU A 179 -5.60 -1.99 13.22
C LEU A 179 -4.18 -1.86 13.73
N LYS A 180 -3.90 -2.43 14.90
CA LYS A 180 -2.59 -2.43 15.53
C LYS A 180 -2.17 -3.84 15.88
N ILE A 181 -0.90 -4.15 15.58
CA ILE A 181 -0.26 -5.40 15.99
C ILE A 181 0.23 -5.21 17.43
N MET A 182 -0.40 -5.92 18.35
CA MET A 182 0.02 -6.02 19.73
C MET A 182 0.88 -7.26 19.89
N SER A 183 2.12 -7.08 20.35
CA SER A 183 3.05 -8.19 20.55
C SER A 183 3.91 -7.91 21.76
N GLU A 184 4.09 -8.92 22.60
CA GLU A 184 5.03 -8.87 23.71
C GLU A 184 6.39 -9.39 23.25
N LEU A 185 7.44 -8.58 23.49
CA LEU A 185 8.80 -8.97 23.10
C LEU A 185 9.20 -10.28 23.80
N ASN A 186 9.58 -11.29 23.01
CA ASN A 186 9.97 -12.63 23.47
C ASN A 186 8.86 -13.48 24.12
N SER A 187 7.59 -13.12 23.95
CA SER A 187 6.49 -13.99 24.36
C SER A 187 6.33 -15.16 23.37
N PRO A 188 6.01 -16.38 23.85
CA PRO A 188 5.63 -17.49 22.98
C PRO A 188 4.21 -17.36 22.44
N LEU A 189 3.44 -16.39 22.92
CA LEU A 189 2.07 -16.15 22.47
C LEU A 189 2.06 -15.49 21.09
N PRO A 190 1.09 -15.83 20.22
CA PRO A 190 0.93 -15.15 18.94
C PRO A 190 0.62 -13.67 19.17
N SER A 191 1.12 -12.81 18.29
CA SER A 191 0.72 -11.40 18.26
C SER A 191 -0.79 -11.29 18.09
N GLU A 192 -1.40 -10.26 18.65
CA GLU A 192 -2.83 -9.98 18.56
C GLU A 192 -3.09 -8.76 17.68
N ILE A 193 -4.07 -8.86 16.79
CA ILE A 193 -4.56 -7.73 16.00
C ILE A 193 -5.75 -7.10 16.71
N VAL A 194 -5.61 -5.84 17.09
CA VAL A 194 -6.66 -5.05 17.74
C VAL A 194 -7.04 -3.85 16.89
N THR A 195 -8.29 -3.39 16.99
CA THR A 195 -8.69 -2.12 16.35
C THR A 195 -8.16 -0.96 17.19
N ASP A 196 -7.48 -0.03 16.54
CA ASP A 196 -7.00 1.22 17.15
C ASP A 196 -8.13 2.27 17.08
N PHE A 197 -8.51 2.63 15.86
CA PHE A 197 -9.71 3.42 15.59
C PHE A 197 -10.36 3.02 14.26
N SER A 198 -11.59 3.46 14.05
CA SER A 198 -12.31 3.27 12.79
C SER A 198 -13.08 4.51 12.39
N LEU A 199 -13.18 4.71 11.07
CA LEU A 199 -13.91 5.76 10.41
C LEU A 199 -15.08 5.12 9.66
N THR A 200 -16.25 5.73 9.72
CA THR A 200 -17.46 5.22 9.07
C THR A 200 -18.17 6.35 8.35
N THR A 201 -18.60 6.09 7.11
CA THR A 201 -19.45 7.02 6.38
C THR A 201 -20.88 7.01 6.93
N GLN A 202 -21.61 8.09 6.69
CA GLN A 202 -23.02 8.19 7.04
C GLN A 202 -23.87 7.48 5.97
N ARG A 203 -24.44 6.32 6.32
CA ARG A 203 -25.46 5.70 5.45
C ARG A 203 -26.75 6.50 5.53
N ARG A 204 -27.31 6.87 4.38
CA ARG A 204 -28.73 7.22 4.30
C ARG A 204 -29.50 5.94 4.66
N ASN A 205 -30.37 6.04 5.66
CA ASN A 205 -31.20 4.92 6.11
C ASN A 205 -31.76 4.17 4.88
N PRO A 206 -31.72 2.83 4.88
CA PRO A 206 -32.33 2.07 3.80
C PRO A 206 -33.78 2.54 3.67
N SER A 207 -34.20 2.82 2.44
CA SER A 207 -35.58 3.17 2.12
C SER A 207 -36.53 2.15 2.74
N PRO A 208 -37.69 2.59 3.29
CA PRO A 208 -38.56 1.74 4.08
C PRO A 208 -38.87 0.44 3.34
N CYS A 209 -38.73 -0.67 4.06
CA CYS A 209 -38.83 -2.04 3.58
C CYS A 209 -40.13 -2.27 2.79
N VAL A 210 -40.07 -2.12 1.46
CA VAL A 210 -41.19 -2.43 0.57
C VAL A 210 -41.36 -3.95 0.56
N THR A 211 -42.39 -4.41 1.28
CA THR A 211 -42.74 -5.84 1.40
C THR A 211 -43.59 -6.31 0.22
N VAL A 212 -44.17 -5.36 -0.52
CA VAL A 212 -45.15 -5.59 -1.58
C VAL A 212 -44.88 -4.62 -2.73
N THR A 213 -44.73 -5.11 -3.96
CA THR A 213 -44.66 -4.23 -5.15
C THR A 213 -45.96 -3.44 -5.31
N SER A 214 -45.95 -2.36 -6.10
CA SER A 214 -47.18 -1.59 -6.44
C SER A 214 -48.32 -2.43 -7.05
N SER A 215 -48.02 -3.66 -7.49
CA SER A 215 -48.98 -4.65 -8.01
C SER A 215 -49.49 -5.68 -6.99
N GLY A 216 -49.11 -5.58 -5.71
CA GLY A 216 -49.53 -6.54 -4.68
C GLY A 216 -48.67 -7.81 -4.57
N ARG A 217 -47.61 -7.95 -5.38
CA ARG A 217 -46.74 -9.14 -5.34
C ARG A 217 -45.74 -9.06 -4.19
N ALA A 218 -45.63 -10.16 -3.43
CA ALA A 218 -44.64 -10.33 -2.36
C ALA A 218 -43.23 -10.55 -2.95
N VAL A 219 -42.24 -9.85 -2.39
CA VAL A 219 -40.82 -9.96 -2.79
C VAL A 219 -40.24 -11.26 -2.21
N LYS A 220 -39.95 -12.27 -3.06
CA LYS A 220 -39.48 -13.62 -2.65
C LYS A 220 -37.99 -13.72 -2.31
N ALA A 221 -37.15 -12.90 -2.92
CA ALA A 221 -35.71 -12.89 -2.68
C ALA A 221 -35.20 -11.45 -2.84
N ARG A 222 -34.25 -11.07 -1.97
CA ARG A 222 -33.59 -9.77 -2.01
C ARG A 222 -32.10 -10.01 -2.17
N PHE A 223 -31.47 -9.25 -3.04
CA PHE A 223 -30.02 -9.10 -3.02
C PHE A 223 -29.71 -8.01 -1.97
N PRO A 224 -28.68 -8.18 -1.13
CA PRO A 224 -28.21 -7.08 -0.30
C PRO A 224 -27.88 -5.89 -1.20
N GLN A 225 -28.19 -4.67 -0.76
CA GLN A 225 -27.64 -3.48 -1.40
C GLN A 225 -26.12 -3.56 -1.34
N LEU A 226 -25.46 -3.24 -2.45
CA LEU A 226 -24.02 -3.18 -2.52
C LEU A 226 -23.50 -2.08 -1.61
N GLU A 227 -22.33 -2.28 -1.00
CA GLU A 227 -21.77 -1.29 -0.08
C GLU A 227 -21.10 -0.13 -0.79
N ASP A 228 -20.67 -0.35 -2.02
CA ASP A 228 -20.17 0.61 -2.99
C ASP A 228 -21.29 1.14 -3.89
N ASP A 229 -22.53 1.23 -3.35
CA ASP A 229 -23.61 1.91 -4.05
C ASP A 229 -23.26 3.40 -4.20
N PRO A 230 -23.13 3.94 -5.43
CA PRO A 230 -22.77 5.34 -5.67
C PRO A 230 -23.80 6.30 -5.07
N MET A 231 -25.01 5.83 -4.73
CA MET A 231 -26.03 6.63 -4.06
C MET A 231 -25.79 6.84 -2.55
N GLN A 232 -24.71 6.28 -2.00
CA GLN A 232 -24.34 6.40 -0.58
C GLN A 232 -23.00 7.12 -0.42
N GLU A 233 -22.75 7.63 0.78
CA GLU A 233 -21.43 8.19 1.09
C GLU A 233 -20.39 7.07 1.12
N THR A 234 -19.36 7.18 0.28
CA THR A 234 -18.32 6.17 0.13
C THR A 234 -16.91 6.76 0.17
N PHE A 235 -15.99 6.03 0.79
CA PHE A 235 -14.56 6.30 0.77
C PHE A 235 -13.97 5.85 -0.56
N GLN A 236 -13.27 6.75 -1.24
CA GLN A 236 -12.70 6.52 -2.57
C GLN A 236 -11.18 6.35 -2.52
N LEU A 237 -10.49 7.29 -1.87
CA LEU A 237 -9.03 7.32 -1.77
C LEU A 237 -8.60 7.58 -0.33
N LEU A 238 -7.43 7.06 0.04
CA LEU A 238 -6.74 7.37 1.28
C LEU A 238 -5.27 7.65 0.95
N GLU A 239 -4.78 8.79 1.43
CA GLU A 239 -3.38 9.20 1.36
C GLU A 239 -2.90 9.56 2.77
N TYR A 240 -1.69 9.14 3.11
CA TYR A 240 -1.02 9.49 4.37
C TYR A 240 0.06 10.54 4.08
N GLU A 241 0.05 11.63 4.83
CA GLU A 241 1.07 12.68 4.78
C GLU A 241 1.88 12.66 6.10
N ASP A 242 3.21 12.59 5.99
CA ASP A 242 4.09 12.27 7.10
C ASP A 242 4.57 13.47 7.89
N GLU A 243 4.70 14.67 7.30
CA GLU A 243 5.14 15.86 8.04
C GLU A 243 4.09 16.41 9.01
N LEU A 244 2.80 16.32 8.68
CA LEU A 244 1.68 16.75 9.50
C LEU A 244 0.99 15.60 10.25
N ASP A 245 1.35 14.35 9.92
CA ASP A 245 0.76 13.12 10.46
C ASP A 245 -0.77 13.06 10.26
N PHE A 246 -1.20 13.31 9.02
CA PHE A 246 -2.61 13.30 8.63
C PHE A 246 -2.97 12.20 7.65
N LEU A 247 -4.19 11.69 7.79
CA LEU A 247 -4.86 10.85 6.80
C LEU A 247 -5.81 11.72 5.98
N ALA A 248 -5.49 11.93 4.71
CA ALA A 248 -6.36 12.59 3.76
C ALA A 248 -7.24 11.54 3.05
N ILE A 249 -8.55 11.68 3.19
CA ILE A 249 -9.52 10.71 2.67
C ILE A 249 -10.46 11.42 1.70
N ALA A 250 -10.49 10.97 0.44
CA ALA A 250 -11.49 11.42 -0.52
C ALA A 250 -12.79 10.65 -0.30
N VAL A 251 -13.89 11.38 -0.16
CA VAL A 251 -15.21 10.84 0.12
C VAL A 251 -16.18 11.39 -0.91
N THR A 252 -16.98 10.52 -1.53
CA THR A 252 -18.04 10.91 -2.44
C THR A 252 -19.39 10.81 -1.77
N ASN A 253 -20.31 11.68 -2.17
CA ASN A 253 -21.72 11.65 -1.78
C ASN A 253 -22.57 12.01 -3.01
N TRP A 254 -23.73 11.35 -3.13
CA TRP A 254 -24.67 11.62 -4.20
C TRP A 254 -25.65 12.72 -3.81
N GLU A 255 -25.57 13.89 -4.44
CA GLU A 255 -26.42 15.05 -4.14
C GLU A 255 -26.94 15.66 -5.45
N ASP A 256 -28.25 15.88 -5.54
CA ASP A 256 -28.89 16.58 -6.67
C ASP A 256 -28.50 16.11 -8.09
N ASP A 257 -28.47 14.79 -8.30
CA ASP A 257 -28.13 14.12 -9.57
C ASP A 257 -26.66 14.26 -10.03
N GLU A 258 -25.76 14.75 -9.16
CA GLU A 258 -24.32 14.77 -9.38
C GLU A 258 -23.56 14.10 -8.21
N THR A 259 -22.42 13.48 -8.50
CA THR A 259 -21.50 12.99 -7.46
C THR A 259 -20.60 14.13 -7.02
N ILE A 260 -20.76 14.57 -5.78
CA ILE A 260 -19.92 15.57 -5.15
C ILE A 260 -18.85 14.84 -4.34
N ALA A 261 -17.62 15.34 -4.38
CA ALA A 261 -16.53 14.81 -3.56
C ALA A 261 -16.00 15.87 -2.60
N HIS A 262 -15.58 15.41 -1.43
CA HIS A 262 -14.91 16.21 -0.44
C HIS A 262 -13.75 15.43 0.18
N ILE A 263 -12.71 16.16 0.57
CA ILE A 263 -11.55 15.61 1.28
C ILE A 263 -11.74 15.82 2.77
N GLN A 264 -11.60 14.74 3.53
CA GLN A 264 -11.57 14.75 4.98
C GLN A 264 -10.13 14.57 5.46
N LEU A 265 -9.63 15.51 6.25
CA LEU A 265 -8.33 15.41 6.91
C LEU A 265 -8.54 14.90 8.33
N HIS A 266 -8.01 13.72 8.61
CA HIS A 266 -8.09 13.07 9.92
C HIS A 266 -6.72 13.02 10.59
N ASP A 267 -6.70 13.27 11.90
CA ASP A 267 -5.53 13.02 12.73
C ASP A 267 -5.17 11.52 12.69
N ASN A 268 -3.92 11.19 12.35
CA ASN A 268 -3.50 9.81 12.15
C ASN A 268 -3.45 8.97 13.45
N GLN A 269 -3.37 9.61 14.61
CA GLN A 269 -3.28 8.90 15.89
C GLN A 269 -4.66 8.57 16.46
N THR A 270 -5.60 9.50 16.33
CA THR A 270 -6.92 9.44 16.96
C THR A 270 -8.05 9.14 15.98
N GLY A 271 -7.82 9.33 14.68
CA GLY A 271 -8.85 9.30 13.65
C GLY A 271 -9.80 10.50 13.68
N SER A 272 -9.53 11.51 14.53
CA SER A 272 -10.42 12.67 14.67
C SER A 272 -10.41 13.54 13.40
N LEU A 273 -11.60 13.92 12.94
CA LEU A 273 -11.75 14.81 11.79
C LEU A 273 -11.29 16.23 12.16
N GLN A 274 -10.28 16.72 11.45
CA GLN A 274 -9.71 18.06 11.65
C GLN A 274 -10.30 19.07 10.67
N LYS A 275 -10.48 18.68 9.40
CA LYS A 275 -10.98 19.57 8.36
C LYS A 275 -11.70 18.82 7.26
N LYS A 276 -12.74 19.44 6.71
CA LYS A 276 -13.42 19.02 5.48
C LYS A 276 -13.19 20.08 4.39
N ILE A 277 -12.89 19.63 3.19
CA ILE A 277 -12.59 20.48 2.03
C ILE A 277 -13.43 19.98 0.87
N ASP A 278 -14.37 20.77 0.40
CA ASP A 278 -15.21 20.40 -0.74
C ASP A 278 -14.43 20.58 -2.05
N LEU A 279 -14.47 19.57 -2.91
CA LEU A 279 -13.88 19.66 -4.25
C LEU A 279 -14.82 20.44 -5.16
N ILE A 280 -14.24 21.28 -6.02
CA ILE A 280 -15.00 22.13 -6.94
C ILE A 280 -15.39 21.34 -8.19
N GLU A 281 -14.52 20.44 -8.63
CA GLU A 281 -14.79 19.54 -9.74
C GLU A 281 -15.78 18.43 -9.37
N PRO A 282 -16.62 17.99 -10.33
CA PRO A 282 -17.44 16.80 -10.15
C PRO A 282 -16.55 15.55 -10.08
N TRP A 283 -17.02 14.54 -9.35
CA TRP A 283 -16.31 13.26 -9.23
C TRP A 283 -16.95 12.21 -10.14
N ASP A 284 -16.25 11.79 -11.19
CA ASP A 284 -16.72 10.75 -12.10
C ASP A 284 -16.00 9.43 -11.83
N GLU A 285 -16.67 8.53 -11.12
CA GLU A 285 -16.14 7.21 -10.72
C GLU A 285 -15.69 6.33 -11.90
N THR A 286 -16.06 6.68 -13.15
CA THR A 286 -15.60 5.94 -14.33
C THR A 286 -14.15 6.24 -14.70
N PHE A 287 -13.58 7.34 -14.19
CA PHE A 287 -12.19 7.72 -14.43
C PHE A 287 -11.28 7.33 -13.26
N PRO A 288 -10.01 6.97 -13.53
CA PRO A 288 -9.02 6.81 -12.47
C PRO A 288 -8.71 8.16 -11.79
N HIS A 289 -8.78 8.15 -10.46
CA HIS A 289 -8.43 9.29 -9.61
C HIS A 289 -7.18 8.99 -8.77
N GLN A 290 -6.37 10.02 -8.57
CA GLN A 290 -5.24 10.00 -7.65
C GLN A 290 -5.28 11.24 -6.75
N LEU A 291 -4.97 11.04 -5.47
CA LEU A 291 -4.84 12.10 -4.49
C LEU A 291 -3.40 12.11 -3.98
N VAL A 292 -2.79 13.29 -3.93
CA VAL A 292 -1.49 13.52 -3.31
C VAL A 292 -1.64 14.65 -2.31
N PHE A 293 -1.12 14.46 -1.11
CA PHE A 293 -1.12 15.47 -0.07
C PHE A 293 0.30 15.67 0.44
N ASP A 294 0.79 16.90 0.32
CA ASP A 294 2.13 17.32 0.76
C ASP A 294 1.98 18.64 1.51
N ARG A 295 2.10 18.58 2.85
CA ARG A 295 2.01 19.70 3.79
C ARG A 295 0.75 20.54 3.63
N ASP A 296 0.85 21.66 2.92
CA ASP A 296 -0.25 22.59 2.69
C ASP A 296 -0.85 22.47 1.29
N THR A 297 -0.40 21.52 0.47
CA THR A 297 -0.80 21.37 -0.92
C THR A 297 -1.47 20.02 -1.13
N ILE A 298 -2.70 20.06 -1.62
CA ILE A 298 -3.45 18.88 -2.04
C ILE A 298 -3.55 18.91 -3.55
N ILE A 299 -3.23 17.80 -4.19
CA ILE A 299 -3.31 17.62 -5.63
C ILE A 299 -4.26 16.47 -5.92
N HIS A 300 -5.33 16.75 -6.65
CA HIS A 300 -6.23 15.77 -7.20
C HIS A 300 -5.96 15.64 -8.71
N ILE A 301 -5.68 14.42 -9.16
CA ILE A 301 -5.42 14.10 -10.56
C ILE A 301 -6.53 13.16 -11.04
N GLU A 302 -7.21 13.55 -12.12
CA GLU A 302 -8.21 12.74 -12.80
C GLU A 302 -7.70 12.38 -14.20
N GLN A 303 -7.70 11.09 -14.55
CA GLN A 303 -7.30 10.62 -15.87
C GLN A 303 -8.52 10.44 -16.79
N ARG A 304 -8.80 11.46 -17.61
CA ARG A 304 -9.90 11.43 -18.58
C ARG A 304 -9.44 10.93 -19.93
N CYS A 305 -9.72 9.67 -20.26
CA CYS A 305 -9.44 9.03 -21.57
C CYS A 305 -8.04 9.34 -22.16
N TYR A 306 -7.90 10.50 -22.82
CA TYR A 306 -6.72 10.96 -23.56
C TYR A 306 -5.92 12.09 -22.88
N TYR A 307 -6.35 12.61 -21.74
CA TYR A 307 -5.66 13.69 -21.03
C TYR A 307 -5.79 13.55 -19.51
N PHE A 308 -4.95 14.30 -18.78
CA PHE A 308 -4.99 14.38 -17.33
C PHE A 308 -5.49 15.76 -16.90
N CYS A 309 -6.42 15.79 -15.96
CA CYS A 309 -6.82 16.99 -15.25
C CYS A 309 -6.11 17.01 -13.89
N CYS A 310 -5.54 18.15 -13.53
CA CYS A 310 -4.82 18.34 -12.27
C CYS A 310 -5.41 19.54 -11.54
N HIS A 311 -5.96 19.27 -10.36
CA HIS A 311 -6.63 20.22 -9.50
C HIS A 311 -5.76 20.43 -8.27
N VAL A 312 -5.30 21.66 -8.04
CA VAL A 312 -4.36 21.99 -6.96
C VAL A 312 -5.04 22.88 -5.95
N TYR A 313 -5.07 22.42 -4.71
CA TYR A 313 -5.65 23.10 -3.56
C TYR A 313 -4.54 23.49 -2.60
N LYS A 314 -4.56 24.74 -2.13
CA LYS A 314 -3.59 25.27 -1.15
C LYS A 314 -4.30 25.59 0.15
N LEU A 315 -3.86 24.98 1.25
CA LEU A 315 -4.35 25.22 2.59
C LEU A 315 -3.76 26.52 3.12
N MET A 316 -4.58 27.56 3.16
CA MET A 316 -4.17 28.86 3.71
C MET A 316 -4.31 28.87 5.23
N THR A 317 -3.25 29.24 5.93
CA THR A 317 -3.33 29.58 7.36
C THR A 317 -3.96 30.97 7.48
N ILE A 318 -5.16 31.05 8.05
CA ILE A 318 -5.73 32.35 8.41
C ILE A 318 -5.09 32.74 9.75
N SER A 319 -4.03 33.55 9.72
CA SER A 319 -3.56 34.21 10.93
C SER A 319 -4.67 35.15 11.40
N LYS A 320 -5.29 34.85 12.55
CA LYS A 320 -6.20 35.78 13.22
C LYS A 320 -5.44 36.90 13.91
#